data_AF-A0A916DLD0-F1
#
_entry.id   AF-A0A916DLD0-F1
#
_cell.length_a   1.000
_cell.length_b   1.000
_cell.length_c   1.000
_cell.angle_alpha   90.00
_cell.angle_beta   90.00
_cell.angle_gamma   90.00
#
_symmetry.space_group_name_H-M   'P 1'
#
loop_
_entity.id
_entity.type
_entity.pdbx_description
1 polymer ?
#
loop_
_entity_poly.entity_id
_entity_poly.type
_entity_poly.pdbx_seq_one_letter_code
_entity_poly.pdbx_strand_id
1 'polypeptide(L)'
;ALRGADVFYGLSVANVMTPEMVKLMAKDPIIFAMANPDPEIKPELAKEARKDVIIATGRSDYANQVNNVLGFPFIFRGALDVRAKQINEEMKFAASKALAALAKEDVPDSVIRAYGGESIKFGREYIIPKPLDPRVLLWEAPAVAEMAMKTNMARKTIDIDEYKEQLAYRQGKGERIRYFFQNKARSSGGKKRVAFAEGEEQKVIRAAYQIQDEGIATPVLIGRANVIEGHLKNLGLDYQPEIVDPATFNNLEAYAKSFYEIRQRKGVMANDATKKIQDPNIFGSLMVKMGDADAFVSGLTYDYPEVIRPALQIHHTAAGASRAAGVYIMIVDDKVFLFTDATVNIDPSAEDLAEIATLAADYAKKLEIDPHVAFLSFSNFGSTPHPLSDKVRKAVALVKERRPDLNVDGEMQADTAVVPEIVEERYPFSTVKDA
;
A
#
# COMPACT_ATOMS: atom_id res chain seq x y z
N ALA A 1 16.87 -42.08 -16.52
CA ALA A 1 17.04 -40.83 -15.78
C ALA A 1 15.71 -40.30 -15.23
N LEU A 2 14.67 -40.11 -16.06
CA LEU A 2 13.41 -39.46 -15.63
C LEU A 2 12.44 -40.32 -14.80
N ARG A 3 12.65 -41.64 -14.72
CA ARG A 3 11.78 -42.52 -13.92
C ARG A 3 11.88 -42.15 -12.44
N GLY A 4 10.77 -41.70 -11.85
CA GLY A 4 10.69 -41.29 -10.45
C GLY A 4 11.39 -39.96 -10.13
N ALA A 5 11.78 -39.17 -11.14
CA ALA A 5 12.40 -37.87 -10.90
C ALA A 5 11.34 -36.81 -10.52
N ASP A 6 11.64 -35.98 -9.53
CA ASP A 6 10.77 -34.87 -9.10
C ASP A 6 10.91 -33.64 -9.99
N VAL A 7 12.13 -33.38 -10.49
CA VAL A 7 12.46 -32.18 -11.25
C VAL A 7 13.22 -32.52 -12.54
N PHE A 8 12.81 -31.89 -13.63
CA PHE A 8 13.59 -31.81 -14.87
C PHE A 8 13.99 -30.35 -15.13
N TYR A 9 15.25 -30.15 -15.51
CA TYR A 9 15.80 -28.85 -15.86
C TYR A 9 16.46 -28.92 -17.24
N GLY A 10 15.86 -28.24 -18.22
CA GLY A 10 16.25 -28.22 -19.62
C GLY A 10 16.80 -26.86 -20.06
N LEU A 11 18.03 -26.86 -20.57
CA LEU A 11 18.71 -25.72 -21.19
C LEU A 11 19.31 -26.11 -22.56
N SER A 12 18.69 -27.07 -23.25
CA SER A 12 19.30 -27.80 -24.36
C SER A 12 18.52 -27.64 -25.66
N VAL A 13 18.18 -28.75 -26.32
CA VAL A 13 17.57 -28.83 -27.65
C VAL A 13 16.07 -29.08 -27.55
N ALA A 14 15.32 -28.47 -28.47
CA ALA A 14 13.88 -28.65 -28.63
C ALA A 14 13.46 -30.13 -28.71
N ASN A 15 12.29 -30.43 -28.13
CA ASN A 15 11.60 -31.73 -28.24
C ASN A 15 12.40 -32.97 -27.74
N VAL A 16 13.44 -32.77 -26.92
CA VAL A 16 14.20 -33.89 -26.34
C VAL A 16 13.39 -34.69 -25.30
N MET A 17 12.32 -34.10 -24.76
CA MET A 17 11.47 -34.72 -23.74
C MET A 17 10.11 -35.09 -24.33
N THR A 18 9.76 -36.38 -24.29
CA THR A 18 8.50 -36.90 -24.86
C THR A 18 7.39 -37.03 -23.79
N PRO A 19 6.11 -37.06 -24.18
CA PRO A 19 4.98 -37.33 -23.28
C PRO A 19 5.13 -38.63 -22.46
N GLU A 20 5.70 -39.68 -23.05
CA GLU A 20 5.94 -40.96 -22.38
C GLU A 20 6.97 -40.80 -21.26
N MET A 21 7.98 -39.96 -21.46
CA MET A 21 8.98 -39.67 -20.43
C MET A 21 8.37 -38.89 -19.26
N VAL A 22 7.49 -37.92 -19.53
CA VAL A 22 6.73 -37.17 -18.49
C VAL A 22 5.96 -38.15 -17.60
N LYS A 23 5.29 -39.14 -18.20
CA LYS A 23 4.48 -40.14 -17.48
C LYS A 23 5.29 -41.05 -16.55
N LEU A 24 6.61 -41.07 -16.66
CA LEU A 24 7.49 -41.85 -15.79
C LEU A 24 8.01 -41.07 -14.58
N MET A 25 7.85 -39.75 -14.54
CA MET A 25 8.32 -38.89 -13.42
C MET A 25 7.54 -39.15 -12.13
N ALA A 26 8.02 -38.61 -11.00
CA ALA A 26 7.35 -38.68 -9.70
C ALA A 26 6.00 -37.91 -9.69
N LYS A 27 5.25 -37.99 -8.58
CA LYS A 27 4.00 -37.23 -8.41
C LYS A 27 4.30 -35.73 -8.33
N ASP A 28 3.43 -34.90 -8.90
CA ASP A 28 3.55 -33.44 -8.93
C ASP A 28 4.90 -32.96 -9.52
N PRO A 29 5.35 -33.50 -10.68
CA PRO A 29 6.69 -33.23 -11.18
C PRO A 29 6.84 -31.79 -11.68
N ILE A 30 8.02 -31.20 -11.48
CA ILE A 30 8.35 -29.85 -11.95
C ILE A 30 9.25 -29.94 -13.17
N ILE A 31 8.85 -29.30 -14.28
CA ILE A 31 9.59 -29.29 -15.54
C ILE A 31 9.94 -27.83 -15.86
N PHE A 32 11.23 -27.52 -15.93
CA PHE A 32 11.73 -26.28 -16.50
C PHE A 32 12.23 -26.55 -17.93
N ALA A 33 11.39 -26.36 -18.93
CA ALA A 33 11.71 -26.57 -20.34
C ALA A 33 12.02 -25.21 -21.01
N MET A 34 13.27 -24.77 -20.93
CA MET A 34 13.66 -23.38 -21.18
C MET A 34 14.37 -23.16 -22.52
N ALA A 35 14.52 -24.19 -23.36
CA ALA A 35 14.96 -23.97 -24.73
C ALA A 35 14.00 -23.03 -25.47
N ASN A 36 14.57 -22.13 -26.28
CA ASN A 36 13.84 -21.17 -27.10
C ASN A 36 14.26 -21.32 -28.58
N PRO A 37 13.36 -21.10 -29.56
CA PRO A 37 11.93 -20.80 -29.39
C PRO A 37 11.07 -22.04 -29.08
N ASP A 38 11.60 -23.24 -29.34
CA ASP A 38 10.92 -24.50 -29.08
C ASP A 38 11.52 -25.18 -27.83
N PRO A 39 10.70 -25.40 -26.78
CA PRO A 39 11.17 -25.98 -25.53
C PRO A 39 11.48 -27.48 -25.67
N GLU A 40 12.14 -28.04 -24.66
CA GLU A 40 12.40 -29.49 -24.55
C GLU A 40 11.11 -30.31 -24.62
N ILE A 41 10.01 -29.76 -24.12
CA ILE A 41 8.63 -30.22 -24.31
C ILE A 41 7.69 -29.00 -24.25
N LYS A 42 6.71 -28.94 -25.15
CA LYS A 42 5.70 -27.86 -25.12
C LYS A 42 4.81 -27.99 -23.88
N PRO A 43 4.45 -26.88 -23.21
CA PRO A 43 3.60 -26.90 -22.02
C PRO A 43 2.29 -27.67 -22.18
N GLU A 44 1.64 -27.57 -23.33
CA GLU A 44 0.40 -28.26 -23.67
C GLU A 44 0.59 -29.77 -23.69
N LEU A 45 1.67 -30.25 -24.33
CA LEU A 45 1.98 -31.68 -24.44
C LEU A 45 2.32 -32.27 -23.07
N ALA A 46 3.02 -31.53 -22.22
CA ALA A 46 3.30 -31.98 -20.86
C ALA A 46 2.00 -32.10 -20.04
N LYS A 47 1.11 -31.10 -20.12
CA LYS A 47 -0.19 -31.08 -19.42
C LYS A 47 -1.17 -32.11 -19.96
N GLU A 48 -1.06 -32.47 -21.25
CA GLU A 48 -1.80 -33.57 -21.85
C GLU A 48 -1.27 -34.93 -21.37
N ALA A 49 0.05 -35.09 -21.34
CA ALA A 49 0.70 -36.31 -20.87
C ALA A 49 0.37 -36.61 -19.39
N ARG A 50 0.28 -35.56 -18.57
CA ARG A 50 0.07 -35.67 -17.14
C ARG A 50 -0.58 -34.41 -16.55
N LYS A 51 -1.68 -34.57 -15.80
CA LYS A 51 -2.45 -33.45 -15.23
C LYS A 51 -1.81 -32.79 -14.00
N ASP A 52 -1.02 -33.53 -13.24
CA ASP A 52 -0.32 -33.03 -12.06
C ASP A 52 1.05 -32.40 -12.37
N VAL A 53 1.42 -32.23 -13.65
CA VAL A 53 2.68 -31.55 -14.01
C VAL A 53 2.65 -30.06 -13.64
N ILE A 54 3.77 -29.54 -13.14
CA ILE A 54 4.04 -28.12 -13.00
C ILE A 54 5.09 -27.79 -14.05
N ILE A 55 4.73 -27.00 -15.06
CA ILE A 55 5.62 -26.70 -16.18
C ILE A 55 5.92 -25.21 -16.26
N ALA A 56 7.21 -24.91 -16.45
CA ALA A 56 7.76 -23.60 -16.68
C ALA A 56 8.60 -23.61 -17.96
N THR A 57 8.68 -22.47 -18.64
CA THR A 57 9.39 -22.36 -19.93
C THR A 57 10.01 -20.98 -20.12
N GLY A 58 11.02 -20.88 -20.99
CA GLY A 58 11.65 -19.60 -21.34
C GLY A 58 10.76 -18.66 -22.15
N ARG A 59 9.66 -19.19 -22.69
CA ARG A 59 8.73 -18.47 -23.55
C ARG A 59 7.82 -17.51 -22.78
N SER A 60 7.63 -16.31 -23.33
CA SER A 60 6.87 -15.21 -22.69
C SER A 60 5.35 -15.34 -22.74
N ASP A 61 4.84 -16.20 -23.62
CA ASP A 61 3.41 -16.43 -23.79
C ASP A 61 2.81 -17.42 -22.76
N TYR A 62 3.60 -17.89 -21.79
CA TYR A 62 3.17 -18.86 -20.78
C TYR A 62 3.18 -18.31 -19.35
N ALA A 63 2.32 -18.88 -18.49
CA ALA A 63 2.10 -18.41 -17.13
C ALA A 63 3.38 -18.50 -16.25
N ASN A 64 4.07 -19.65 -16.26
CA ASN A 64 5.34 -19.86 -15.56
C ASN A 64 6.54 -19.55 -16.46
N GLN A 65 6.62 -18.30 -16.94
CA GLN A 65 7.78 -17.86 -17.70
C GLN A 65 9.03 -17.80 -16.82
N VAL A 66 10.10 -18.48 -17.23
CA VAL A 66 11.44 -18.31 -16.69
C VAL A 66 12.17 -17.28 -17.54
N ASN A 67 12.37 -16.08 -16.99
CA ASN A 67 13.01 -14.99 -17.72
C ASN A 67 14.25 -14.48 -16.97
N ASN A 68 15.32 -14.24 -17.72
CA ASN A 68 16.57 -13.72 -17.19
C ASN A 68 16.46 -12.29 -16.63
N VAL A 69 15.44 -11.51 -17.03
CA VAL A 69 15.07 -10.20 -16.47
C VAL A 69 14.83 -10.28 -14.96
N LEU A 70 14.40 -11.42 -14.43
CA LEU A 70 14.20 -11.59 -12.99
C LEU A 70 15.51 -11.65 -12.19
N GLY A 71 16.65 -11.92 -12.84
CA GLY A 71 17.93 -12.11 -12.16
C GLY A 71 19.02 -11.13 -12.60
N PHE A 72 19.17 -10.87 -13.90
CA PHE A 72 20.25 -10.03 -14.43
C PHE A 72 20.31 -8.65 -13.74
N PRO A 73 19.30 -7.78 -13.86
CA PRO A 73 19.41 -6.43 -13.33
C PRO A 73 19.70 -6.37 -11.82
N PHE A 74 19.11 -7.26 -11.01
CA PHE A 74 19.12 -7.08 -9.56
C PHE A 74 20.22 -7.88 -8.83
N ILE A 75 20.65 -9.03 -9.36
CA ILE A 75 21.91 -9.66 -8.93
C ILE A 75 23.08 -8.70 -9.15
N PHE A 76 23.16 -8.06 -10.34
CA PHE A 76 24.19 -7.07 -10.60
C PHE A 76 24.03 -5.84 -9.69
N ARG A 77 22.81 -5.33 -9.49
CA ARG A 77 22.57 -4.18 -8.61
C ARG A 77 23.11 -4.42 -7.19
N GLY A 78 22.72 -5.54 -6.58
CA GLY A 78 23.18 -5.94 -5.24
C GLY A 78 24.69 -6.09 -5.16
N ALA A 79 25.29 -6.82 -6.12
CA ALA A 79 26.73 -7.03 -6.18
C ALA A 79 27.52 -5.71 -6.38
N LEU A 80 27.04 -4.82 -7.25
CA LEU A 80 27.69 -3.55 -7.57
C LEU A 80 27.62 -2.55 -6.41
N ASP A 81 26.48 -2.47 -5.69
CA ASP A 81 26.31 -1.51 -4.59
C ASP A 81 27.22 -1.79 -3.39
N VAL A 82 27.56 -3.06 -3.15
CA VAL A 82 28.58 -3.47 -2.15
C VAL A 82 29.99 -3.59 -2.73
N ARG A 83 30.15 -3.23 -4.02
CA ARG A 83 31.41 -3.35 -4.78
C ARG A 83 32.01 -4.75 -4.69
N ALA A 84 31.19 -5.78 -4.85
CA ALA A 84 31.63 -7.17 -4.78
C ALA A 84 32.82 -7.43 -5.73
N LYS A 85 33.76 -8.29 -5.31
CA LYS A 85 34.90 -8.71 -6.15
C LYS A 85 34.45 -9.65 -7.27
N GLN A 86 33.46 -10.48 -6.98
CA GLN A 86 32.86 -11.46 -7.89
C GLN A 86 31.45 -11.82 -7.39
N ILE A 87 30.64 -12.41 -8.28
CA ILE A 87 29.35 -13.03 -7.92
C ILE A 87 29.62 -14.53 -7.73
N ASN A 88 29.43 -15.05 -6.52
CA ASN A 88 29.60 -16.47 -6.20
C ASN A 88 28.26 -17.24 -6.23
N GLU A 89 28.31 -18.55 -6.01
CA GLU A 89 27.12 -19.42 -6.01
C GLU A 89 26.19 -19.11 -4.83
N GLU A 90 26.73 -18.74 -3.68
CA GLU A 90 25.95 -18.37 -2.50
C GLU A 90 25.07 -17.14 -2.78
N MET A 91 25.61 -16.13 -3.49
CA MET A 91 24.85 -14.96 -3.94
C MET A 91 23.72 -15.35 -4.90
N LYS A 92 23.97 -16.24 -5.88
CA LYS A 92 22.93 -16.73 -6.80
C LYS A 92 21.84 -17.52 -6.07
N PHE A 93 22.24 -18.30 -5.08
CA PHE A 93 21.30 -19.05 -4.24
C PHE A 93 20.45 -18.12 -3.35
N ALA A 94 21.04 -17.07 -2.79
CA ALA A 94 20.31 -16.04 -2.05
C ALA A 94 19.28 -15.32 -2.94
N ALA A 95 19.67 -14.98 -4.18
CA ALA A 95 18.78 -14.39 -5.17
C ALA A 95 17.59 -15.31 -5.49
N SER A 96 17.86 -16.60 -5.74
CA SER A 96 16.81 -17.59 -6.02
C SER A 96 15.86 -17.79 -4.83
N LYS A 97 16.37 -17.78 -3.60
CA LYS A 97 15.54 -17.82 -2.38
C LYS A 97 14.67 -16.58 -2.23
N ALA A 98 15.20 -15.40 -2.54
CA ALA A 98 14.45 -14.15 -2.50
C ALA A 98 13.28 -14.16 -3.51
N LEU A 99 13.52 -14.61 -4.74
CA LEU A 99 12.46 -14.78 -5.75
C LEU A 99 11.42 -15.81 -5.34
N ALA A 100 11.85 -16.94 -4.76
CA ALA A 100 10.94 -17.99 -4.31
C ALA A 100 10.06 -17.54 -3.13
N ALA A 101 10.59 -16.69 -2.25
CA ALA A 101 9.80 -16.07 -1.18
C ALA A 101 8.82 -15.04 -1.76
N LEU A 102 9.30 -14.14 -2.63
CA LEU A 102 8.46 -13.13 -3.29
C LEU A 102 7.29 -13.74 -4.09
N ALA A 103 7.48 -14.90 -4.73
CA ALA A 103 6.42 -15.58 -5.47
C ALA A 103 5.24 -16.00 -4.58
N LYS A 104 5.47 -16.16 -3.27
CA LYS A 104 4.46 -16.55 -2.28
C LYS A 104 3.74 -15.36 -1.66
N GLU A 105 4.26 -14.15 -1.87
CA GLU A 105 3.61 -12.90 -1.46
C GLU A 105 2.47 -12.55 -2.42
N ASP A 106 1.47 -11.83 -1.92
CA ASP A 106 0.34 -11.34 -2.74
C ASP A 106 0.85 -10.48 -3.91
N VAL A 107 0.26 -10.64 -5.09
CA VAL A 107 0.70 -9.94 -6.30
C VAL A 107 0.03 -8.57 -6.39
N PRO A 108 0.79 -7.46 -6.54
CA PRO A 108 0.22 -6.12 -6.64
C PRO A 108 -0.73 -5.96 -7.83
N ASP A 109 -1.77 -5.14 -7.66
CA ASP A 109 -2.73 -4.84 -8.72
C ASP A 109 -2.07 -4.26 -9.99
N SER A 110 -0.95 -3.53 -9.84
CA SER A 110 -0.18 -3.03 -10.99
C SER A 110 0.34 -4.16 -11.86
N VAL A 111 0.84 -5.23 -11.24
CA VAL A 111 1.32 -6.44 -11.93
C VAL A 111 0.13 -7.19 -12.50
N ILE A 112 -0.95 -7.39 -11.73
CA ILE A 112 -2.17 -8.06 -12.22
C ILE A 112 -2.70 -7.38 -13.49
N ARG A 113 -2.81 -6.04 -13.49
CA ARG A 113 -3.23 -5.27 -14.67
C ARG A 113 -2.29 -5.41 -15.86
N ALA A 114 -0.98 -5.40 -15.63
CA ALA A 114 0.01 -5.56 -16.69
C ALA A 114 -0.05 -6.95 -17.38
N TYR A 115 -0.59 -7.95 -16.69
CA TYR A 115 -0.70 -9.34 -17.17
C TYR A 115 -2.16 -9.80 -17.37
N GLY A 116 -3.04 -8.90 -17.81
CA GLY A 116 -4.39 -9.26 -18.28
C GLY A 116 -5.52 -9.16 -17.25
N GLY A 117 -5.22 -8.73 -16.01
CA GLY A 117 -6.23 -8.38 -15.01
C GLY A 117 -6.80 -9.55 -14.21
N GLU A 118 -6.38 -10.78 -14.47
CA GLU A 118 -6.80 -11.96 -13.71
C GLU A 118 -6.02 -12.10 -12.40
N SER A 119 -6.67 -12.64 -11.37
CA SER A 119 -6.03 -12.89 -10.06
C SER A 119 -4.82 -13.82 -10.20
N ILE A 120 -3.64 -13.33 -9.82
CA ILE A 120 -2.40 -14.12 -9.77
C ILE A 120 -2.14 -14.51 -8.31
N LYS A 121 -2.00 -15.81 -8.05
CA LYS A 121 -1.68 -16.35 -6.72
C LYS A 121 -0.69 -17.48 -6.83
N PHE A 122 0.16 -17.64 -5.82
CA PHE A 122 1.11 -18.75 -5.75
C PHE A 122 0.41 -20.09 -5.96
N GLY A 123 0.91 -20.88 -6.90
CA GLY A 123 0.30 -22.14 -7.27
C GLY A 123 0.89 -22.73 -8.55
N ARG A 124 0.27 -23.79 -9.06
CA ARG A 124 0.78 -24.56 -10.21
C ARG A 124 1.02 -23.73 -11.47
N GLU A 125 0.27 -22.64 -11.65
CA GLU A 125 0.37 -21.72 -12.79
C GLU A 125 1.10 -20.40 -12.46
N TYR A 126 1.61 -20.26 -11.22
CA TYR A 126 2.43 -19.12 -10.80
C TYR A 126 3.41 -19.57 -9.70
N ILE A 127 4.58 -20.04 -10.12
CA ILE A 127 5.67 -20.47 -9.24
C ILE A 127 6.88 -19.52 -9.22
N ILE A 128 6.88 -18.50 -10.10
CA ILE A 128 7.98 -17.54 -10.28
C ILE A 128 7.36 -16.14 -10.42
N PRO A 129 7.93 -15.09 -9.80
CA PRO A 129 7.42 -13.72 -9.95
C PRO A 129 7.38 -13.27 -11.40
N LYS A 130 6.47 -12.34 -11.73
CA LYS A 130 6.41 -11.81 -13.09
C LYS A 130 7.59 -10.86 -13.37
N PRO A 131 8.16 -10.85 -14.60
CA PRO A 131 9.30 -9.99 -14.94
C PRO A 131 9.11 -8.49 -14.67
N LEU A 132 7.88 -7.98 -14.75
CA LEU A 132 7.56 -6.57 -14.49
C LEU A 132 7.09 -6.32 -13.05
N ASP A 133 7.31 -7.26 -12.12
CA ASP A 133 7.00 -7.04 -10.71
C ASP A 133 8.04 -6.08 -10.09
N PRO A 134 7.66 -4.84 -9.71
CA PRO A 134 8.60 -3.85 -9.21
C PRO A 134 9.27 -4.31 -7.91
N ARG A 135 8.65 -5.23 -7.16
CA ARG A 135 9.18 -5.71 -5.88
C ARG A 135 10.45 -6.53 -6.06
N VAL A 136 10.71 -7.10 -7.24
CA VAL A 136 11.90 -7.95 -7.47
C VAL A 136 13.19 -7.23 -7.10
N LEU A 137 13.32 -5.93 -7.41
CA LEU A 137 14.47 -5.13 -7.02
C LEU A 137 14.68 -5.11 -5.49
N LEU A 138 13.60 -4.91 -4.74
CA LEU A 138 13.62 -4.75 -3.28
C LEU A 138 13.86 -6.07 -2.53
N TRP A 139 13.72 -7.19 -3.21
CA TRP A 139 13.94 -8.52 -2.65
C TRP A 139 15.30 -9.11 -3.08
N GLU A 140 15.58 -9.12 -4.38
CA GLU A 140 16.75 -9.82 -4.92
C GLU A 140 18.05 -9.04 -4.67
N ALA A 141 18.08 -7.73 -4.94
CA ALA A 141 19.32 -6.95 -4.78
C ALA A 141 19.81 -6.87 -3.31
N PRO A 142 18.94 -6.65 -2.30
CA PRO A 142 19.35 -6.70 -0.90
C PRO A 142 19.83 -8.08 -0.45
N ALA A 143 19.17 -9.17 -0.88
CA ALA A 143 19.59 -10.52 -0.55
C ALA A 143 20.99 -10.83 -1.11
N VAL A 144 21.27 -10.38 -2.33
CA VAL A 144 22.58 -10.53 -2.96
C VAL A 144 23.65 -9.68 -2.27
N ALA A 145 23.34 -8.43 -1.93
CA ALA A 145 24.24 -7.55 -1.20
C ALA A 145 24.59 -8.10 0.19
N GLU A 146 23.59 -8.59 0.93
CA GLU A 146 23.77 -9.21 2.23
C GLU A 146 24.67 -10.46 2.12
N MET A 147 24.40 -11.32 1.14
CA MET A 147 25.18 -12.55 0.95
C MET A 147 26.62 -12.25 0.50
N ALA A 148 26.83 -11.21 -0.32
CA ALA A 148 28.16 -10.76 -0.68
C ALA A 148 28.96 -10.28 0.54
N MET A 149 28.31 -9.63 1.52
CA MET A 149 28.94 -9.27 2.79
C MET A 149 29.26 -10.52 3.64
N LYS A 150 28.29 -11.43 3.79
CA LYS A 150 28.46 -12.68 4.56
C LYS A 150 29.58 -13.57 4.02
N THR A 151 29.77 -13.59 2.70
CA THR A 151 30.80 -14.40 2.03
C THR A 151 32.12 -13.66 1.79
N ASN A 152 32.31 -12.48 2.39
CA ASN A 152 33.51 -11.64 2.24
C ASN A 152 33.85 -11.23 0.79
N MET A 153 32.85 -11.23 -0.10
CA MET A 153 32.99 -10.76 -1.48
C MET A 153 32.83 -9.24 -1.58
N ALA A 154 32.06 -8.64 -0.68
CA ALA A 154 31.84 -7.20 -0.59
C ALA A 154 33.13 -6.44 -0.23
N ARG A 155 33.32 -5.27 -0.86
CA ARG A 155 34.36 -4.30 -0.47
C ARG A 155 33.79 -3.08 0.24
N LYS A 156 32.47 -2.94 0.25
CA LYS A 156 31.72 -1.91 0.97
C LYS A 156 30.65 -2.60 1.81
N THR A 157 30.64 -2.29 3.10
CA THR A 157 29.55 -2.69 4.01
C THR A 157 28.43 -1.67 3.91
N ILE A 158 27.18 -2.14 3.89
CA ILE A 158 25.97 -1.31 3.89
C ILE A 158 25.00 -1.87 4.93
N ASP A 159 24.16 -1.01 5.48
CA ASP A 159 22.97 -1.46 6.21
C ASP A 159 21.92 -1.94 5.19
N ILE A 160 21.35 -3.13 5.40
CA ILE A 160 20.44 -3.74 4.42
C ILE A 160 19.07 -3.08 4.42
N ASP A 161 18.62 -2.58 5.57
CA ASP A 161 17.32 -1.93 5.68
C ASP A 161 17.39 -0.51 5.08
N GLU A 162 18.46 0.25 5.38
CA GLU A 162 18.74 1.53 4.71
C GLU A 162 18.89 1.34 3.19
N TYR A 163 19.56 0.26 2.77
CA TYR A 163 19.74 -0.03 1.35
C TYR A 163 18.42 -0.33 0.64
N LYS A 164 17.50 -1.05 1.27
CA LYS A 164 16.14 -1.26 0.72
C LYS A 164 15.40 0.05 0.54
N GLU A 165 15.47 0.95 1.51
CA GLU A 165 14.90 2.30 1.42
C GLU A 165 15.49 3.08 0.24
N GLN A 166 16.82 3.07 0.08
CA GLN A 166 17.49 3.71 -1.05
C GLN A 166 17.08 3.12 -2.41
N LEU A 167 16.88 1.80 -2.50
CA LEU A 167 16.41 1.15 -3.72
C LEU A 167 14.96 1.52 -4.05
N ALA A 168 14.06 1.52 -3.06
CA ALA A 168 12.70 2.02 -3.23
C ALA A 168 12.72 3.48 -3.70
N TYR A 169 13.67 4.28 -3.19
CA TYR A 169 13.86 5.67 -3.60
C TYR A 169 14.14 5.85 -5.10
N ARG A 170 14.77 4.84 -5.72
CA ARG A 170 15.14 4.84 -7.15
C ARG A 170 14.01 4.36 -8.06
N GLN A 171 12.92 3.79 -7.54
CA GLN A 171 11.79 3.29 -8.34
C GLN A 171 10.74 4.33 -8.72
N GLY A 172 10.89 5.58 -8.26
CA GLY A 172 9.96 6.68 -8.54
C GLY A 172 9.27 7.19 -7.27
N LYS A 173 8.78 8.44 -7.26
CA LYS A 173 8.28 9.05 -6.02
C LYS A 173 7.02 8.37 -5.47
N GLY A 174 6.23 7.73 -6.34
CA GLY A 174 5.01 7.01 -5.95
C GLY A 174 5.27 5.75 -5.14
N GLU A 175 6.22 4.91 -5.58
CA GLU A 175 6.58 3.68 -4.87
C GLU A 175 7.22 3.97 -3.49
N ARG A 176 7.94 5.11 -3.37
CA ARG A 176 8.43 5.58 -2.07
C ARG A 176 7.33 5.77 -1.04
N ILE A 177 6.21 6.40 -1.43
CA ILE A 177 5.10 6.66 -0.51
C ILE A 177 4.45 5.35 -0.07
N ARG A 178 4.25 4.40 -1.00
CA ARG A 178 3.72 3.07 -0.65
C ARG A 178 4.63 2.35 0.33
N TYR A 179 5.93 2.33 0.04
CA TYR A 179 6.94 1.70 0.88
C TYR A 179 7.01 2.36 2.27
N PHE A 180 6.96 3.69 2.33
CA PHE A 180 6.93 4.46 3.58
C PHE A 180 5.77 4.00 4.48
N PHE A 181 4.55 3.92 3.95
CA PHE A 181 3.39 3.47 4.74
C PHE A 181 3.54 2.03 5.22
N GLN A 182 3.97 1.11 4.34
CA GLN A 182 4.15 -0.31 4.68
C GLN A 182 5.20 -0.50 5.77
N ASN A 183 6.37 0.10 5.61
CA ASN A 183 7.43 0.02 6.61
C ASN A 183 7.03 0.68 7.93
N LYS A 184 6.42 1.87 7.88
CA LYS A 184 6.00 2.56 9.10
C LYS A 184 4.97 1.76 9.88
N ALA A 185 4.00 1.16 9.19
CA ALA A 185 3.00 0.33 9.84
C ALA A 185 3.63 -0.94 10.44
N ARG A 186 4.48 -1.65 9.68
CA ARG A 186 5.20 -2.85 10.15
C ARG A 186 6.20 -2.56 11.27
N SER A 187 6.77 -1.35 11.34
CA SER A 187 7.71 -0.95 12.42
C SER A 187 7.08 -0.99 13.81
N SER A 188 5.75 -0.99 13.90
CA SER A 188 5.03 -1.19 15.17
C SER A 188 5.07 -2.64 15.68
N GLY A 189 5.55 -3.58 14.86
CA GLY A 189 5.61 -5.01 15.15
C GLY A 189 4.21 -5.65 15.25
N GLY A 190 3.24 -5.14 14.50
CA GLY A 190 1.85 -5.63 14.50
C GLY A 190 1.06 -5.33 15.77
N LYS A 191 1.61 -4.54 16.70
CA LYS A 191 1.03 -4.31 18.02
C LYS A 191 -0.12 -3.30 18.02
N LYS A 192 -0.23 -2.48 16.97
CA LYS A 192 -1.26 -1.44 16.88
C LYS A 192 -2.63 -2.07 16.62
N ARG A 193 -3.61 -1.73 17.45
CA ARG A 193 -4.96 -2.29 17.41
C ARG A 193 -5.85 -1.48 16.47
N VAL A 194 -6.42 -2.10 15.44
CA VAL A 194 -7.25 -1.41 14.43
C VAL A 194 -8.66 -1.98 14.47
N ALA A 195 -9.61 -1.16 14.91
CA ALA A 195 -11.02 -1.53 14.96
C ALA A 195 -11.70 -1.28 13.60
N PHE A 196 -12.48 -2.25 13.14
CA PHE A 196 -13.27 -2.17 11.91
C PHE A 196 -14.77 -2.22 12.23
N ALA A 197 -15.52 -1.20 11.81
CA ALA A 197 -16.95 -1.10 12.10
C ALA A 197 -17.77 -2.17 11.35
N GLU A 198 -17.49 -2.36 10.06
CA GLU A 198 -18.12 -3.35 9.20
C GLU A 198 -17.45 -4.74 9.36
N GLY A 199 -17.26 -5.20 10.60
CA GLY A 199 -16.53 -6.44 10.89
C GLY A 199 -17.16 -7.71 10.33
N GLU A 200 -18.46 -7.67 10.00
CA GLU A 200 -19.19 -8.77 9.37
C GLU A 200 -18.98 -8.83 7.84
N GLU A 201 -18.43 -7.79 7.21
CA GLU A 201 -18.25 -7.76 5.76
C GLU A 201 -17.05 -8.61 5.30
N GLN A 202 -17.25 -9.47 4.30
CA GLN A 202 -16.20 -10.39 3.82
C GLN A 202 -14.93 -9.65 3.33
N LYS A 203 -15.10 -8.46 2.73
CA LYS A 203 -13.95 -7.64 2.29
C LYS A 203 -13.13 -7.17 3.48
N VAL A 204 -13.78 -6.77 4.57
CA VAL A 204 -13.13 -6.33 5.81
C VAL A 204 -12.45 -7.50 6.51
N ILE A 205 -13.11 -8.66 6.58
CA ILE A 205 -12.52 -9.88 7.17
C ILE A 205 -11.24 -10.30 6.43
N ARG A 206 -11.23 -10.26 5.09
CA ARG A 206 -10.03 -10.53 4.29
C ARG A 206 -8.91 -9.52 4.56
N ALA A 207 -9.25 -8.23 4.62
CA ALA A 207 -8.27 -7.18 4.92
C ALA A 207 -7.70 -7.34 6.35
N ALA A 208 -8.55 -7.66 7.33
CA ALA A 208 -8.14 -7.92 8.70
C ALA A 208 -7.17 -9.11 8.80
N TYR A 209 -7.48 -10.21 8.08
CA TYR A 209 -6.55 -11.34 7.97
C TYR A 209 -5.19 -10.90 7.40
N GLN A 210 -5.19 -10.16 6.28
CA GLN A 210 -3.96 -9.70 5.64
C GLN A 210 -3.11 -8.82 6.56
N ILE A 211 -3.70 -7.83 7.24
CA ILE A 211 -2.91 -6.94 8.10
C ILE A 211 -2.33 -7.67 9.33
N GLN A 212 -2.97 -8.74 9.78
CA GLN A 212 -2.44 -9.56 10.87
C GLN A 212 -1.33 -10.49 10.37
N ASP A 213 -1.56 -11.19 9.25
CA ASP A 213 -0.59 -12.11 8.64
C ASP A 213 0.72 -11.38 8.25
N GLU A 214 0.60 -10.17 7.71
CA GLU A 214 1.73 -9.31 7.35
C GLU A 214 2.41 -8.61 8.55
N GLY A 215 1.88 -8.78 9.77
CA GLY A 215 2.41 -8.12 10.96
C GLY A 215 2.27 -6.59 10.95
N ILE A 216 1.26 -6.07 10.26
CA ILE A 216 0.95 -4.63 10.16
C ILE A 216 0.24 -4.15 11.42
N ALA A 217 -0.77 -4.88 11.88
CA ALA A 217 -1.62 -4.49 13.00
C ALA A 217 -2.36 -5.70 13.61
N THR A 218 -2.93 -5.50 14.80
CA THR A 218 -3.88 -6.41 15.44
C THR A 218 -5.31 -5.94 15.12
N PRO A 219 -6.02 -6.58 14.19
CA PRO A 219 -7.39 -6.22 13.84
C PRO A 219 -8.38 -6.55 14.96
N VAL A 220 -9.40 -5.69 15.12
CA VAL A 220 -10.57 -5.92 15.96
C VAL A 220 -11.81 -5.76 15.11
N LEU A 221 -12.58 -6.83 14.93
CA LEU A 221 -13.79 -6.83 14.11
C LEU A 221 -15.01 -6.53 14.98
N ILE A 222 -15.73 -5.44 14.67
CA ILE A 222 -16.97 -5.09 15.37
C ILE A 222 -18.12 -5.81 14.69
N GLY A 223 -18.86 -6.63 15.44
CA GLY A 223 -19.98 -7.41 14.93
C GLY A 223 -20.25 -8.69 15.70
N ARG A 224 -21.20 -9.49 15.20
CA ARG A 224 -21.63 -10.72 15.86
C ARG A 224 -20.68 -11.87 15.53
N ALA A 225 -20.20 -12.55 16.58
CA ALA A 225 -19.22 -13.62 16.47
C ALA A 225 -19.65 -14.74 15.52
N ASN A 226 -20.90 -15.22 15.64
CA ASN A 226 -21.41 -16.29 14.79
C ASN A 226 -21.44 -15.95 13.29
N VAL A 227 -21.64 -14.68 12.93
CA VAL A 227 -21.65 -14.22 11.53
C VAL A 227 -20.23 -14.18 11.00
N ILE A 228 -19.31 -13.56 11.75
CA ILE A 228 -17.90 -13.42 11.39
C ILE A 228 -17.24 -14.80 11.26
N GLU A 229 -17.43 -15.68 12.23
CA GLU A 229 -16.92 -17.06 12.20
C GLU A 229 -17.46 -17.86 11.00
N GLY A 230 -18.75 -17.68 10.67
CA GLY A 230 -19.36 -18.25 9.48
C GLY A 230 -18.66 -17.79 8.20
N HIS A 231 -18.37 -16.48 8.09
CA HIS A 231 -17.65 -15.92 6.95
C HIS A 231 -16.19 -16.39 6.88
N LEU A 232 -15.47 -16.46 8.00
CA LEU A 232 -14.10 -16.99 8.06
C LEU A 232 -14.04 -18.42 7.52
N LYS A 233 -14.95 -19.29 7.96
CA LYS A 233 -15.05 -20.67 7.49
C LYS A 233 -15.34 -20.75 5.99
N ASN A 234 -16.27 -19.94 5.50
CA ASN A 234 -16.62 -19.90 4.07
C ASN A 234 -15.47 -19.40 3.19
N LEU A 235 -14.65 -18.50 3.73
CA LEU A 235 -13.46 -17.98 3.06
C LEU A 235 -12.26 -18.93 3.13
N GLY A 236 -12.33 -19.98 3.96
CA GLY A 236 -11.22 -20.92 4.16
C GLY A 236 -10.02 -20.29 4.86
N LEU A 237 -10.25 -19.28 5.70
CA LEU A 237 -9.19 -18.57 6.44
C LEU A 237 -8.98 -19.23 7.79
N ASP A 238 -7.78 -19.75 8.05
CA ASP A 238 -7.36 -20.22 9.38
C ASP A 238 -6.91 -19.03 10.21
N TYR A 239 -7.88 -18.34 10.79
CA TYR A 239 -7.70 -17.01 11.38
C TYR A 239 -8.68 -16.82 12.54
N GLN A 240 -8.16 -16.38 13.69
CA GLN A 240 -8.95 -16.05 14.88
C GLN A 240 -8.79 -14.55 15.21
N PRO A 241 -9.64 -13.67 14.62
CA PRO A 241 -9.67 -12.25 14.97
C PRO A 241 -10.14 -12.04 16.41
N GLU A 242 -9.77 -10.89 16.97
CA GLU A 242 -10.55 -10.34 18.08
C GLU A 242 -11.90 -9.84 17.56
N ILE A 243 -12.99 -10.30 18.17
CA ILE A 243 -14.35 -9.92 17.81
C ILE A 243 -15.00 -9.20 18.98
N VAL A 244 -15.60 -8.04 18.73
CA VAL A 244 -16.32 -7.27 19.74
C VAL A 244 -17.74 -6.99 19.25
N ASP A 245 -18.72 -7.48 20.01
CA ASP A 245 -20.13 -7.19 19.76
C ASP A 245 -20.63 -6.10 20.74
N PRO A 246 -21.02 -4.91 20.25
CA PRO A 246 -21.55 -3.83 21.09
C PRO A 246 -22.74 -4.25 21.97
N ALA A 247 -23.52 -5.25 21.56
CA ALA A 247 -24.68 -5.72 22.31
C ALA A 247 -24.32 -6.57 23.54
N THR A 248 -23.14 -7.21 23.53
CA THR A 248 -22.69 -8.11 24.60
C THR A 248 -21.40 -7.66 25.27
N PHE A 249 -20.90 -6.48 24.92
CA PHE A 249 -19.64 -5.95 25.43
C PHE A 249 -19.69 -5.67 26.94
N ASN A 250 -18.76 -6.28 27.70
CA ASN A 250 -18.74 -6.23 29.16
C ASN A 250 -18.57 -4.82 29.74
N ASN A 251 -17.89 -3.90 29.04
CA ASN A 251 -17.58 -2.56 29.52
C ASN A 251 -18.48 -1.47 28.90
N LEU A 252 -19.68 -1.86 28.46
CA LEU A 252 -20.62 -0.97 27.76
C LEU A 252 -21.03 0.24 28.62
N GLU A 253 -21.18 0.07 29.94
CA GLU A 253 -21.56 1.16 30.84
C GLU A 253 -20.51 2.27 30.90
N ALA A 254 -19.22 1.92 30.94
CA ALA A 254 -18.15 2.92 30.94
C ALA A 254 -18.10 3.69 29.60
N TYR A 255 -18.36 3.00 28.49
CA TYR A 255 -18.47 3.62 27.17
C TYR A 255 -19.67 4.57 27.09
N ALA A 256 -20.83 4.16 27.59
CA ALA A 256 -22.03 4.98 27.63
C ALA A 256 -21.82 6.24 28.47
N LYS A 257 -21.18 6.07 29.64
CA LYS A 257 -20.82 7.19 30.53
C LYS A 257 -19.85 8.15 29.84
N SER A 258 -18.78 7.64 29.23
CA SER A 258 -17.80 8.45 28.48
C SER A 258 -18.47 9.25 27.36
N PHE A 259 -19.30 8.59 26.54
CA PHE A 259 -20.05 9.25 25.47
C PHE A 259 -21.02 10.33 26.01
N TYR A 260 -21.72 10.04 27.11
CA TYR A 260 -22.59 11.00 27.76
C TYR A 260 -21.80 12.20 28.29
N GLU A 261 -20.66 12.02 28.96
CA GLU A 261 -19.82 13.11 29.46
C GLU A 261 -19.35 14.04 28.33
N ILE A 262 -19.01 13.46 27.18
CA ILE A 262 -18.62 14.21 25.97
C ILE A 262 -19.82 14.97 25.37
N ARG A 263 -21.03 14.43 25.46
CA ARG A 263 -22.20 14.91 24.69
C ARG A 263 -23.38 15.47 25.51
N GLN A 264 -23.30 15.49 26.83
CA GLN A 264 -24.36 15.91 27.75
C GLN A 264 -24.83 17.35 27.51
N ARG A 265 -23.91 18.25 27.10
CA ARG A 265 -24.22 19.64 26.74
C ARG A 265 -24.56 19.84 25.26
N LYS A 266 -24.74 18.75 24.53
CA LYS A 266 -25.04 18.70 23.08
C LYS A 266 -26.28 17.86 22.78
N GLY A 267 -27.18 17.74 23.77
CA GLY A 267 -28.51 17.14 23.63
C GLY A 267 -28.58 15.62 23.81
N VAL A 268 -27.51 14.96 24.29
CA VAL A 268 -27.55 13.52 24.60
C VAL A 268 -27.98 13.31 26.04
N MET A 269 -29.05 12.54 26.25
CA MET A 269 -29.50 12.10 27.58
C MET A 269 -28.74 10.83 28.01
N ALA A 270 -28.58 10.61 29.32
CA ALA A 270 -27.84 9.45 29.84
C ALA A 270 -28.44 8.11 29.36
N ASN A 271 -29.76 7.97 29.37
CA ASN A 271 -30.44 6.75 28.91
C ASN A 271 -30.32 6.53 27.39
N ASP A 272 -30.13 7.61 26.61
CA ASP A 272 -29.95 7.53 25.16
C ASP A 272 -28.51 7.19 24.78
N ALA A 273 -27.54 7.47 25.66
CA ALA A 273 -26.14 7.18 25.43
C ALA A 273 -25.93 5.67 25.22
N THR A 274 -26.48 4.82 26.09
CA THR A 274 -26.38 3.35 25.97
C THR A 274 -26.96 2.82 24.66
N LYS A 275 -28.06 3.43 24.16
CA LYS A 275 -28.64 3.06 22.86
C LYS A 275 -27.78 3.51 21.70
N LYS A 276 -27.25 4.74 21.76
CA LYS A 276 -26.44 5.32 20.68
C LYS A 276 -25.13 4.59 20.49
N ILE A 277 -24.48 4.14 21.55
CA ILE A 277 -23.20 3.41 21.44
C ILE A 277 -23.35 2.00 20.87
N GLN A 278 -24.57 1.52 20.59
CA GLN A 278 -24.78 0.28 19.83
C GLN A 278 -24.42 0.46 18.34
N ASP A 279 -24.38 1.71 17.86
CA ASP A 279 -23.91 2.04 16.51
C ASP A 279 -22.41 1.73 16.38
N PRO A 280 -21.96 0.90 15.43
CA PRO A 280 -20.55 0.53 15.26
C PRO A 280 -19.61 1.72 15.05
N ASN A 281 -20.06 2.81 14.43
CA ASN A 281 -19.24 4.01 14.20
C ASN A 281 -19.02 4.81 15.49
N ILE A 282 -20.03 4.86 16.37
CA ILE A 282 -19.90 5.45 17.70
C ILE A 282 -19.06 4.53 18.59
N PHE A 283 -19.37 3.23 18.59
CA PHE A 283 -18.69 2.23 19.40
C PHE A 283 -17.20 2.16 19.07
N GLY A 284 -16.82 1.96 17.80
CA GLY A 284 -15.44 1.88 17.37
C GLY A 284 -14.66 3.17 17.59
N SER A 285 -15.30 4.33 17.42
CA SER A 285 -14.70 5.61 17.81
C SER A 285 -14.42 5.70 19.31
N LEU A 286 -15.32 5.19 20.15
CA LEU A 286 -15.11 5.12 21.61
C LEU A 286 -14.03 4.11 21.99
N MET A 287 -13.87 2.99 21.26
CA MET A 287 -12.75 2.07 21.49
C MET A 287 -11.41 2.79 21.40
N VAL A 288 -11.25 3.66 20.40
CA VAL A 288 -10.05 4.49 20.28
C VAL A 288 -9.93 5.48 21.43
N LYS A 289 -11.04 6.13 21.82
CA LYS A 289 -11.06 7.13 22.89
C LYS A 289 -10.70 6.53 24.25
N MET A 290 -11.13 5.29 24.50
CA MET A 290 -10.96 4.57 25.75
C MET A 290 -9.65 3.76 25.80
N GLY A 291 -8.90 3.69 24.70
CA GLY A 291 -7.62 2.98 24.62
C GLY A 291 -7.72 1.49 24.31
N ASP A 292 -8.92 1.00 23.97
CA ASP A 292 -9.14 -0.40 23.56
C ASP A 292 -8.79 -0.64 22.08
N ALA A 293 -8.59 0.43 21.30
CA ALA A 293 -8.02 0.41 19.95
C ALA A 293 -7.08 1.62 19.75
N ASP A 294 -6.14 1.52 18.81
CA ASP A 294 -5.26 2.64 18.40
C ASP A 294 -5.82 3.42 17.20
N ALA A 295 -6.60 2.75 16.35
CA ALA A 295 -7.20 3.33 15.16
C ALA A 295 -8.57 2.70 14.87
N PHE A 296 -9.39 3.41 14.10
CA PHE A 296 -10.71 2.99 13.69
C PHE A 296 -10.90 3.21 12.18
N VAL A 297 -11.47 2.23 11.49
CA VAL A 297 -11.70 2.24 10.03
C VAL A 297 -13.16 1.86 9.75
N SER A 298 -13.81 2.65 8.90
CA SER A 298 -15.17 2.41 8.40
C SER A 298 -15.43 3.15 7.09
N GLY A 299 -16.60 2.91 6.47
CA GLY A 299 -17.07 3.60 5.27
C GLY A 299 -17.26 2.70 4.06
N LEU A 300 -17.23 1.38 4.24
CA LEU A 300 -17.51 0.41 3.18
C LEU A 300 -19.02 0.37 2.86
N THR A 301 -19.86 0.39 3.89
CA THR A 301 -21.33 0.29 3.76
C THR A 301 -22.07 1.49 4.34
N TYR A 302 -21.34 2.47 4.88
CA TYR A 302 -21.90 3.68 5.49
C TYR A 302 -21.69 4.90 4.61
N ASP A 303 -22.62 5.85 4.69
CA ASP A 303 -22.42 7.15 4.09
C ASP A 303 -21.36 7.94 4.87
N TYR A 304 -20.59 8.76 4.16
CA TYR A 304 -19.49 9.54 4.74
C TYR A 304 -19.87 10.32 6.02
N PRO A 305 -21.04 11.01 6.11
CA PRO A 305 -21.45 11.72 7.32
C PRO A 305 -21.71 10.80 8.53
N GLU A 306 -22.03 9.53 8.32
CA GLU A 306 -22.26 8.57 9.40
C GLU A 306 -20.95 8.14 10.07
N VAL A 307 -19.84 8.16 9.33
CA VAL A 307 -18.51 7.81 9.83
C VAL A 307 -17.81 9.02 10.46
N ILE A 308 -17.73 10.14 9.73
CA ILE A 308 -16.94 11.30 10.18
C ILE A 308 -17.59 12.05 11.37
N ARG A 309 -18.93 12.07 11.44
CA ARG A 309 -19.63 12.83 12.49
C ARG A 309 -19.37 12.26 13.88
N PRO A 310 -19.51 10.95 14.16
CA PRO A 310 -19.10 10.36 15.44
C PRO A 310 -17.65 10.67 15.80
N ALA A 311 -16.73 10.52 14.84
CA ALA A 311 -15.31 10.78 15.07
C ALA A 311 -15.08 12.23 15.56
N LEU A 312 -15.65 13.23 14.88
CA LEU A 312 -15.55 14.64 15.29
C LEU A 312 -16.28 14.96 16.59
N GLN A 313 -17.37 14.25 16.89
CA GLN A 313 -18.11 14.41 18.13
C GLN A 313 -17.37 13.87 19.36
N ILE A 314 -16.52 12.86 19.19
CA ILE A 314 -15.82 12.12 20.26
C ILE A 314 -14.36 12.59 20.43
N HIS A 315 -13.65 12.73 19.31
CA HIS A 315 -12.22 13.06 19.30
C HIS A 315 -11.94 14.54 19.11
N HIS A 316 -12.88 15.28 18.53
CA HIS A 316 -12.69 16.66 18.09
C HIS A 316 -11.50 16.79 17.12
N THR A 317 -10.97 17.99 16.95
CA THR A 317 -9.79 18.29 16.14
C THR A 317 -8.53 18.35 17.00
N ALA A 318 -7.37 18.24 16.36
CA ALA A 318 -6.09 18.40 17.04
C ALA A 318 -5.95 19.81 17.66
N ALA A 319 -5.12 19.95 18.69
CA ALA A 319 -4.85 21.25 19.30
C ALA A 319 -4.32 22.25 18.24
N GLY A 320 -4.93 23.43 18.18
CA GLY A 320 -4.61 24.46 17.18
C GLY A 320 -5.35 24.31 15.85
N ALA A 321 -6.07 23.22 15.63
CA ALA A 321 -6.95 23.04 14.48
C ALA A 321 -8.43 23.26 14.89
N SER A 322 -9.16 24.01 14.09
CA SER A 322 -10.60 24.24 14.20
C SER A 322 -11.42 23.27 13.34
N ARG A 323 -10.80 22.63 12.33
CA ARG A 323 -11.49 21.70 11.42
C ARG A 323 -10.64 20.49 11.03
N ALA A 324 -11.31 19.50 10.45
CA ALA A 324 -10.70 18.42 9.69
C ALA A 324 -10.83 18.70 8.19
N ALA A 325 -9.90 18.17 7.40
CA ALA A 325 -9.88 18.28 5.95
C ALA A 325 -9.57 16.91 5.33
N GLY A 326 -10.16 16.62 4.18
CA GLY A 326 -9.82 15.45 3.37
C GLY A 326 -8.58 15.69 2.52
N VAL A 327 -7.71 14.69 2.44
CA VAL A 327 -6.53 14.68 1.57
C VAL A 327 -6.64 13.49 0.63
N TYR A 328 -6.50 13.73 -0.68
CA TYR A 328 -6.16 12.67 -1.62
C TYR A 328 -4.68 12.72 -1.95
N ILE A 329 -3.99 11.58 -1.85
CA ILE A 329 -2.62 11.43 -2.35
C ILE A 329 -2.72 10.88 -3.78
N MET A 330 -2.38 11.71 -4.75
CA MET A 330 -2.42 11.39 -6.17
C MET A 330 -1.01 11.10 -6.67
N ILE A 331 -0.83 9.96 -7.34
CA ILE A 331 0.45 9.59 -7.97
C ILE A 331 0.24 9.60 -9.48
N VAL A 332 0.89 10.53 -10.18
CA VAL A 332 0.78 10.70 -11.64
C VAL A 332 2.18 10.91 -12.20
N ASP A 333 2.59 10.08 -13.17
CA ASP A 333 3.91 10.15 -13.82
C ASP A 333 5.08 10.32 -12.83
N ASP A 334 5.10 9.49 -11.79
CA ASP A 334 6.06 9.53 -10.67
C ASP A 334 6.10 10.85 -9.87
N LYS A 335 5.13 11.75 -10.06
CA LYS A 335 4.88 12.90 -9.17
C LYS A 335 3.81 12.54 -8.14
N VAL A 336 3.94 13.12 -6.94
CA VAL A 336 3.01 12.94 -5.84
C VAL A 336 2.36 14.27 -5.54
N PHE A 337 1.04 14.34 -5.63
CA PHE A 337 0.26 15.53 -5.30
C PHE A 337 -0.64 15.24 -4.11
N LEU A 338 -0.83 16.23 -3.25
CA LEU A 338 -1.81 16.19 -2.17
C LEU A 338 -2.94 17.16 -2.51
N PHE A 339 -4.13 16.63 -2.77
CA PHE A 339 -5.31 17.45 -3.09
C PHE A 339 -6.16 17.67 -1.84
N THR A 340 -6.44 18.93 -1.53
CA THR A 340 -7.22 19.35 -0.35
C THR A 340 -8.09 20.58 -0.64
N ASP A 341 -9.29 20.72 -0.08
CA ASP A 341 -10.13 19.68 0.54
C ASP A 341 -11.15 19.20 -0.49
N ALA A 342 -11.13 17.90 -0.78
CA ALA A 342 -11.99 17.29 -1.79
C ALA A 342 -13.15 16.47 -1.18
N THR A 343 -13.34 16.48 0.15
CA THR A 343 -14.36 15.62 0.78
C THR A 343 -15.16 16.24 1.93
N VAL A 344 -14.60 17.16 2.73
CA VAL A 344 -15.24 17.57 4.00
C VAL A 344 -15.89 18.96 3.91
N ASN A 345 -15.11 19.98 3.57
CA ASN A 345 -15.53 21.37 3.64
C ASN A 345 -16.11 21.84 2.29
N ILE A 346 -17.44 22.07 2.24
CA ILE A 346 -18.19 22.36 1.00
C ILE A 346 -17.83 23.74 0.39
N ASP A 347 -17.88 24.80 1.19
CA ASP A 347 -17.53 26.15 0.76
C ASP A 347 -16.61 26.80 1.81
N PRO A 348 -15.30 26.47 1.79
CA PRO A 348 -14.37 26.97 2.79
C PRO A 348 -14.16 28.48 2.64
N SER A 349 -14.16 29.19 3.77
CA SER A 349 -13.75 30.60 3.86
C SER A 349 -12.25 30.77 3.54
N ALA A 350 -11.77 32.02 3.45
CA ALA A 350 -10.33 32.26 3.25
C ALA A 350 -9.49 31.74 4.44
N GLU A 351 -9.99 31.92 5.66
CA GLU A 351 -9.40 31.40 6.90
C GLU A 351 -9.39 29.88 6.91
N ASP A 352 -10.46 29.26 6.39
CA ASP A 352 -10.60 27.81 6.28
C ASP A 352 -9.59 27.24 5.27
N LEU A 353 -9.48 27.84 4.10
CA LEU A 353 -8.52 27.45 3.06
C LEU A 353 -7.08 27.57 3.57
N ALA A 354 -6.76 28.64 4.32
CA ALA A 354 -5.44 28.81 4.93
C ALA A 354 -5.13 27.71 5.95
N GLU A 355 -6.12 27.33 6.78
CA GLU A 355 -5.99 26.24 7.73
C GLU A 355 -5.83 24.88 7.03
N ILE A 356 -6.66 24.59 6.01
CA ILE A 356 -6.61 23.36 5.22
C ILE A 356 -5.22 23.19 4.59
N ALA A 357 -4.69 24.25 3.96
CA ALA A 357 -3.37 24.24 3.36
C ALA A 357 -2.26 23.97 4.39
N THR A 358 -2.38 24.55 5.59
CA THR A 358 -1.43 24.32 6.68
C THR A 358 -1.46 22.87 7.16
N LEU A 359 -2.66 22.32 7.37
CA LEU A 359 -2.85 20.91 7.75
C LEU A 359 -2.29 19.96 6.68
N ALA A 360 -2.53 20.26 5.40
CA ALA A 360 -2.03 19.49 4.27
C ALA A 360 -0.50 19.51 4.21
N ALA A 361 0.11 20.69 4.36
CA ALA A 361 1.56 20.85 4.35
C ALA A 361 2.23 20.13 5.53
N ASP A 362 1.66 20.22 6.73
CA ASP A 362 2.19 19.50 7.90
C ASP A 362 2.02 17.98 7.75
N TYR A 363 0.96 17.52 7.09
CA TYR A 363 0.80 16.11 6.71
C TYR A 363 1.84 15.68 5.67
N ALA A 364 2.10 16.50 4.63
CA ALA A 364 3.14 16.23 3.63
C ALA A 364 4.52 16.06 4.29
N LYS A 365 4.88 16.96 5.22
CA LYS A 365 6.14 16.86 5.98
C LYS A 365 6.26 15.55 6.77
N LYS A 366 5.15 15.04 7.33
CA LYS A 366 5.13 13.72 8.01
C LYS A 366 5.35 12.55 7.06
N LEU A 367 5.02 12.72 5.79
CA LEU A 367 5.31 11.76 4.72
C LEU A 367 6.69 11.97 4.09
N GLU A 368 7.52 12.86 4.67
CA GLU A 368 8.84 13.23 4.16
C GLU A 368 8.78 13.85 2.75
N ILE A 369 7.67 14.53 2.45
CA ILE A 369 7.47 15.32 1.23
C ILE A 369 7.70 16.79 1.59
N ASP A 370 8.53 17.47 0.80
CA ASP A 370 8.70 18.93 0.90
C ASP A 370 7.48 19.64 0.27
N PRO A 371 6.67 20.38 1.04
CA PRO A 371 5.40 20.92 0.53
C PRO A 371 5.61 22.19 -0.29
N HIS A 372 5.20 22.14 -1.56
CA HIS A 372 4.99 23.32 -2.41
C HIS A 372 3.47 23.52 -2.59
N VAL A 373 2.93 24.59 -2.00
CA VAL A 373 1.47 24.73 -1.86
C VAL A 373 0.94 25.75 -2.86
N ALA A 374 0.27 25.27 -3.90
CA ALA A 374 -0.47 26.11 -4.84
C ALA A 374 -1.94 26.28 -4.43
N PHE A 375 -2.38 27.53 -4.26
CA PHE A 375 -3.78 27.87 -4.05
C PHE A 375 -4.50 28.03 -5.37
N LEU A 376 -5.38 27.07 -5.69
CA LEU A 376 -6.06 27.02 -6.98
C LEU A 376 -7.25 27.98 -7.10
N SER A 377 -7.43 28.54 -8.30
CA SER A 377 -8.56 29.36 -8.71
C SER A 377 -8.73 29.31 -10.23
N PHE A 378 -9.77 29.98 -10.74
CA PHE A 378 -9.92 30.24 -12.18
C PHE A 378 -9.14 31.48 -12.65
N SER A 379 -8.53 32.22 -11.72
CA SER A 379 -7.70 33.41 -11.97
C SER A 379 -6.23 33.06 -11.74
N ASN A 380 -5.33 33.70 -12.49
CA ASN A 380 -3.90 33.71 -12.23
C ASN A 380 -3.50 35.10 -11.71
N PHE A 381 -3.13 35.19 -10.43
CA PHE A 381 -2.53 36.38 -9.81
C PHE A 381 -3.26 37.70 -10.15
N GLY A 382 -4.59 37.71 -10.05
CA GLY A 382 -5.42 38.87 -10.33
C GLY A 382 -5.85 39.06 -11.79
N SER A 383 -5.58 38.11 -12.69
CA SER A 383 -6.02 38.17 -14.10
C SER A 383 -7.54 38.34 -14.23
N THR A 384 -8.30 37.78 -13.30
CA THR A 384 -9.77 37.86 -13.28
C THR A 384 -10.25 38.29 -11.89
N PRO A 385 -10.47 39.59 -11.65
CA PRO A 385 -10.98 40.10 -10.37
C PRO A 385 -12.40 39.59 -10.10
N HIS A 386 -12.58 38.87 -8.99
CA HIS A 386 -13.86 38.31 -8.59
C HIS A 386 -13.83 37.94 -7.10
N PRO A 387 -14.95 38.01 -6.36
CA PRO A 387 -14.98 37.66 -4.94
C PRO A 387 -14.40 36.26 -4.61
N LEU A 388 -14.58 35.29 -5.52
CA LEU A 388 -14.03 33.94 -5.37
C LEU A 388 -12.51 33.88 -5.56
N SER A 389 -11.91 34.67 -6.46
CA SER A 389 -10.44 34.75 -6.60
C SER A 389 -9.83 35.58 -5.46
N ASP A 390 -10.53 36.62 -5.01
CA ASP A 390 -10.12 37.43 -3.84
C ASP A 390 -10.12 36.60 -2.54
N LYS A 391 -11.09 35.69 -2.36
CA LYS A 391 -11.13 34.72 -1.26
C LYS A 391 -9.84 33.90 -1.20
N VAL A 392 -9.40 33.37 -2.34
CA VAL A 392 -8.20 32.54 -2.45
C VAL A 392 -6.94 33.37 -2.19
N ARG A 393 -6.85 34.57 -2.76
CA ARG A 393 -5.73 35.50 -2.52
C ARG A 393 -5.59 35.88 -1.04
N LYS A 394 -6.70 36.13 -0.36
CA LYS A 394 -6.72 36.38 1.08
C LYS A 394 -6.20 35.16 1.85
N ALA A 395 -6.57 33.95 1.44
CA ALA A 395 -6.08 32.73 2.07
C ALA A 395 -4.55 32.58 1.94
N VAL A 396 -3.98 32.86 0.77
CA VAL A 396 -2.52 32.85 0.55
C VAL A 396 -1.82 33.84 1.48
N ALA A 397 -2.33 35.07 1.59
CA ALA A 397 -1.77 36.08 2.50
C ALA A 397 -1.79 35.60 3.96
N LEU A 398 -2.90 34.99 4.41
CA LEU A 398 -3.02 34.44 5.75
C LEU A 398 -2.02 33.32 6.03
N VAL A 399 -1.75 32.44 5.06
CA VAL A 399 -0.73 31.39 5.23
C VAL A 399 0.66 32.00 5.28
N LYS A 400 1.00 32.93 4.37
CA LYS A 400 2.31 33.60 4.36
C LYS A 400 2.60 34.33 5.68
N GLU A 401 1.58 34.94 6.29
CA GLU A 401 1.69 35.60 7.59
C GLU A 401 1.91 34.60 8.74
N ARG A 402 1.12 33.52 8.78
CA ARG A 402 1.11 32.56 9.91
C ARG A 402 2.22 31.51 9.83
N ARG A 403 2.64 31.16 8.61
CA ARG A 403 3.57 30.06 8.28
C ARG A 403 4.55 30.51 7.19
N PRO A 404 5.43 31.49 7.50
CA PRO A 404 6.43 31.97 6.54
C PRO A 404 7.47 30.91 6.16
N ASP A 405 7.50 29.76 6.86
CA ASP A 405 8.32 28.60 6.53
C ASP A 405 7.79 27.80 5.32
N LEU A 406 6.52 27.98 4.95
CA LEU A 406 5.90 27.22 3.86
C LEU A 406 6.12 27.91 2.52
N ASN A 407 6.54 27.13 1.52
CA ASN A 407 6.53 27.59 0.15
C ASN A 407 5.09 27.55 -0.38
N VAL A 408 4.44 28.71 -0.46
CA VAL A 408 3.02 28.83 -0.80
C VAL A 408 2.79 30.00 -1.75
N ASP A 409 1.95 29.82 -2.76
CA ASP A 409 1.53 30.91 -3.62
C ASP A 409 0.16 30.72 -4.27
N GLY A 410 -0.35 31.78 -4.89
CA GLY A 410 -1.63 31.84 -5.59
C GLY A 410 -2.31 33.21 -5.45
N GLU A 411 -3.53 33.40 -5.95
CA GLU A 411 -4.35 32.39 -6.62
C GLU A 411 -3.87 32.05 -8.04
N MET A 412 -3.96 30.79 -8.46
CA MET A 412 -3.53 30.36 -9.80
C MET A 412 -4.39 29.23 -10.37
N GLN A 413 -4.40 29.09 -11.70
CA GLN A 413 -5.01 27.97 -12.39
C GLN A 413 -4.18 26.69 -12.23
N ALA A 414 -4.82 25.54 -12.41
CA ALA A 414 -4.20 24.24 -12.19
C ALA A 414 -3.00 23.98 -13.13
N ASP A 415 -3.09 24.41 -14.39
CA ASP A 415 -1.98 24.32 -15.36
C ASP A 415 -0.75 25.12 -14.90
N THR A 416 -0.98 26.34 -14.41
CA THR A 416 0.07 27.21 -13.88
C THR A 416 0.73 26.63 -12.64
N ALA A 417 -0.01 25.88 -11.81
CA ALA A 417 0.54 25.23 -10.63
C ALA A 417 1.45 24.03 -10.94
N VAL A 418 1.13 23.24 -11.98
CA VAL A 418 1.76 21.92 -12.23
C VAL A 418 2.70 21.87 -13.43
N VAL A 419 2.72 22.91 -14.27
CA VAL A 419 3.61 23.04 -15.43
C VAL A 419 4.65 24.13 -15.15
N PRO A 420 5.88 23.76 -14.74
CA PRO A 420 6.90 24.70 -14.31
C PRO A 420 7.23 25.79 -15.33
N GLU A 421 7.20 25.44 -16.61
CA GLU A 421 7.50 26.35 -17.71
C GLU A 421 6.53 27.54 -17.74
N ILE A 422 5.24 27.32 -17.42
CA ILE A 422 4.22 28.38 -17.43
C ILE A 422 4.52 29.41 -16.35
N VAL A 423 4.78 28.96 -15.13
CA VAL A 423 5.01 29.85 -13.98
C VAL A 423 6.36 30.53 -14.06
N GLU A 424 7.40 29.85 -14.53
CA GLU A 424 8.73 30.44 -14.71
C GLU A 424 8.75 31.55 -15.78
N GLU A 425 8.04 31.35 -16.90
CA GLU A 425 8.00 32.33 -17.99
C GLU A 425 7.08 33.52 -17.65
N ARG A 426 5.89 33.25 -17.12
CA ARG A 426 4.83 34.27 -16.97
C ARG A 426 4.78 34.92 -15.60
N TYR A 427 5.18 34.20 -14.55
CA TYR A 427 5.08 34.64 -13.17
C TYR A 427 6.39 34.37 -12.39
N PRO A 428 7.54 34.88 -12.83
CA PRO A 428 8.85 34.56 -12.25
C PRO A 428 9.01 34.98 -10.78
N PHE A 429 8.10 35.80 -10.26
CA PHE A 429 8.03 36.20 -8.85
C PHE A 429 7.40 35.12 -7.95
N SER A 430 6.69 34.13 -8.51
CA SER A 430 6.04 33.06 -7.74
C SER A 430 7.09 32.22 -7.03
N THR A 431 6.86 31.94 -5.74
CA THR A 431 7.75 31.06 -4.97
C THR A 431 7.48 29.58 -5.26
N VAL A 432 6.29 29.26 -5.77
CA VAL A 432 5.88 27.91 -6.17
C VAL A 432 6.09 27.75 -7.67
N LYS A 433 6.96 26.80 -8.04
CA LYS A 433 7.35 26.54 -9.44
C LYS A 433 7.04 25.13 -9.95
N ASP A 434 6.86 24.16 -9.06
CA ASP A 434 6.45 22.78 -9.36
C ASP A 434 5.71 22.30 -8.11
N ALA A 435 4.40 22.63 -8.07
CA ALA A 435 3.54 22.34 -6.92
C ALA A 435 3.32 20.84 -6.70
#